data_AF-A0A8J2KTE7-F1
#
_entry.id   AF-A0A8J2KTE7-F1
#
_cell.length_a   1.000
_cell.length_b   1.000
_cell.length_c   1.000
_cell.angle_alpha   90.00
_cell.angle_beta   90.00
_cell.angle_gamma   90.00
#
_symmetry.space_group_name_H-M   'P 1'
#
loop_
_entity.id
_entity.type
_entity.pdbx_description
1 polymer ?
#
loop_
_entity_poly.entity_id
_entity_poly.type
_entity_poly.pdbx_seq_one_letter_code
_entity_poly.pdbx_strand_id
1 'polypeptide(L)'
;MEIEAELRKGVKMPFSSVIKANVGDAQAMGQKPMTFIRQVIALVTHPELLQDPKFPEDVKKKALQILGDCRGGSAGISNTRVNAFLIEVFE
;
A
#
# COMPACT_ATOMS: atom_id res chain seq x y z
N MET A 1 16.99 -0.24 -20.10
CA MET A 1 17.62 0.79 -19.23
C MET A 1 18.51 1.77 -20.00
N GLU A 2 18.98 1.43 -21.20
CA GLU A 2 19.82 2.30 -22.03
C GLU A 2 19.10 3.58 -22.50
N ILE A 3 17.87 3.47 -23.03
CA ILE A 3 17.05 4.62 -23.46
C ILE A 3 16.80 5.62 -22.32
N GLU A 4 16.52 5.13 -21.11
CA GLU A 4 16.35 5.99 -19.93
C GLU A 4 17.66 6.68 -19.50
N ALA A 5 18.80 6.04 -19.74
CA ALA A 5 20.11 6.60 -19.45
C ALA A 5 20.48 7.68 -20.47
N GLU A 6 20.14 7.48 -21.75
CA GLU A 6 20.34 8.46 -22.83
C GLU A 6 19.45 9.70 -22.64
N LEU A 7 18.19 9.52 -22.28
CA LEU A 7 17.31 10.63 -21.88
C LEU A 7 17.89 11.42 -20.70
N ARG A 8 18.45 10.73 -19.68
CA ARG A 8 19.13 11.38 -18.54
C ARG A 8 20.38 12.16 -18.94
N LYS A 9 21.08 11.72 -19.99
CA LYS A 9 22.23 12.42 -20.58
C LYS A 9 21.82 13.58 -21.50
N GLY A 10 20.52 13.82 -21.69
CA GLY A 10 20.00 14.92 -22.51
C GLY A 10 20.01 14.65 -24.01
N VAL A 11 20.15 13.39 -24.43
CA VAL A 11 20.06 13.01 -25.85
C VAL A 11 18.65 13.32 -26.35
N LYS A 12 18.53 14.10 -27.43
CA LYS A 12 17.22 14.42 -28.04
C LYS A 12 16.62 13.17 -28.68
N MET A 13 15.53 12.70 -28.08
CA MET A 13 14.71 11.60 -28.56
C MET A 13 13.33 12.13 -29.00
N PRO A 14 12.56 11.39 -29.84
CA PRO A 14 11.21 11.79 -30.24
C PRO A 14 10.17 11.71 -29.10
N PHE A 15 10.59 11.40 -27.88
CA PHE A 15 9.79 11.30 -26.68
C PHE A 15 10.57 11.87 -25.48
N SER A 16 9.86 12.36 -24.47
CA SER A 16 10.45 12.97 -23.27
C SER A 16 10.59 12.01 -22.08
N SER A 17 9.91 10.86 -22.11
CA SER A 17 9.89 9.90 -21.02
C SER A 17 9.65 8.48 -21.52
N VAL A 18 10.15 7.49 -20.77
CA VAL A 18 9.87 6.06 -21.00
C VAL A 18 8.80 5.61 -20.00
N ILE A 19 7.76 4.93 -20.49
CA ILE A 19 6.72 4.30 -19.66
C ILE A 19 6.95 2.78 -19.68
N LYS A 20 7.11 2.18 -18.50
CA LYS A 20 7.32 0.73 -18.35
C LYS A 20 5.98 -0.02 -18.37
N ALA A 21 5.48 -0.31 -19.57
CA ALA A 21 4.21 -1.03 -19.76
C ALA A 21 4.28 -2.54 -19.47
N ASN A 22 5.48 -3.09 -19.24
CA ASN A 22 5.71 -4.53 -19.08
C ASN A 22 5.62 -5.02 -17.62
N VAL A 23 5.64 -4.12 -16.63
CA VAL A 23 5.68 -4.48 -15.20
C VAL A 23 4.29 -4.54 -14.57
N GLY A 24 3.30 -3.84 -15.14
CA GLY A 24 1.95 -3.79 -14.59
C GLY A 24 1.84 -3.01 -13.27
N ASP A 25 2.81 -2.16 -12.93
CA ASP A 25 2.75 -1.29 -11.75
C ASP A 25 1.84 -0.09 -12.01
N ALA A 26 0.56 -0.26 -11.71
CA ALA A 26 -0.46 0.77 -11.90
C ALA A 26 -0.14 2.07 -11.13
N GLN A 27 0.48 1.98 -9.95
CA GLN A 27 0.83 3.17 -9.16
C GLN A 27 1.99 3.94 -9.79
N ALA A 28 3.01 3.24 -10.32
CA ALA A 28 4.07 3.88 -11.11
C ALA A 28 3.52 4.52 -12.41
N MET A 29 2.39 4.01 -12.92
CA MET A 29 1.66 4.59 -14.06
C MET A 29 0.67 5.70 -13.67
N GLY A 30 0.70 6.19 -12.43
CA GLY A 30 -0.10 7.33 -11.98
C GLY A 30 -1.47 6.96 -11.40
N GLN A 31 -1.75 5.68 -11.14
CA GLN A 31 -2.91 5.29 -10.34
C GLN A 31 -2.78 5.93 -8.96
N LYS A 32 -3.84 6.63 -8.53
CA LYS A 32 -3.87 7.21 -7.19
C LYS A 32 -3.76 6.09 -6.16
N PRO A 33 -2.94 6.31 -5.12
CA PRO A 33 -2.99 5.52 -3.90
C PRO A 33 -4.41 5.21 -3.43
N MET A 34 -4.75 3.93 -3.26
CA MET A 34 -5.96 3.57 -2.52
C MET A 34 -5.82 4.01 -1.06
N THR A 35 -6.52 5.09 -0.71
CA THR A 35 -6.43 5.76 0.61
C THR A 35 -6.92 4.85 1.73
N PHE A 36 -8.07 4.20 1.53
CA PHE A 36 -8.67 3.30 2.53
C PHE A 36 -7.70 2.21 2.97
N ILE A 37 -7.15 1.45 2.02
CA ILE A 37 -6.21 0.35 2.27
C ILE A 37 -4.97 0.85 3.03
N ARG A 38 -4.38 1.97 2.60
CA ARG A 38 -3.21 2.54 3.28
C ARG A 38 -3.50 2.95 4.71
N GLN A 39 -4.66 3.54 4.95
CA GLN A 39 -5.08 3.93 6.29
C GLN A 39 -5.31 2.70 7.18
N VAL A 40 -5.95 1.64 6.67
CA VAL A 40 -6.14 0.38 7.39
C VAL A 40 -4.79 -0.24 7.74
N ILE A 41 -3.85 -0.31 6.79
CA ILE A 41 -2.49 -0.82 7.04
C ILE A 41 -1.80 0.00 8.14
N ALA A 42 -1.88 1.33 8.10
CA ALA A 42 -1.27 2.19 9.11
C ALA A 42 -1.83 1.94 10.52
N LEU A 43 -3.14 1.75 10.64
CA LEU A 43 -3.78 1.46 11.93
C LEU A 43 -3.42 0.06 12.46
N VAL A 44 -3.32 -0.94 11.58
CA VAL A 44 -2.97 -2.32 12.00
C VAL A 44 -1.49 -2.45 12.39
N THR A 45 -0.59 -1.71 11.73
CA THR A 45 0.84 -1.72 12.06
C THR A 45 1.19 -0.77 13.20
N HIS A 46 0.36 0.24 13.48
CA HIS A 46 0.53 1.17 14.58
C HIS A 46 -0.82 1.46 15.29
N PRO A 47 -1.30 0.54 16.15
CA PRO A 47 -2.64 0.62 16.76
C PRO A 47 -2.91 1.85 17.62
N GLU A 48 -1.87 2.55 18.10
CA GLU A 48 -2.01 3.81 18.84
C GLU A 48 -2.73 4.90 18.02
N LEU A 49 -2.66 4.82 16.68
CA LEU A 49 -3.34 5.72 15.76
C LEU A 49 -4.87 5.54 15.73
N LEU A 50 -5.42 4.49 16.35
CA LEU A 50 -6.88 4.30 16.44
C LEU A 50 -7.57 5.48 17.14
N GLN A 51 -6.86 6.19 18.02
CA GLN A 51 -7.37 7.36 18.73
C GLN A 51 -7.23 8.67 17.93
N ASP A 52 -6.51 8.66 16.80
CA ASP A 52 -6.36 9.86 15.98
C ASP A 52 -7.69 10.17 15.25
N PRO A 53 -8.27 11.37 15.44
CA PRO A 53 -9.53 11.75 14.79
C PRO A 53 -9.39 11.95 13.27
N LYS A 54 -8.18 11.96 12.72
CA LYS A 54 -7.94 12.07 11.27
C LYS A 54 -8.31 10.79 10.51
N PHE A 55 -8.42 9.65 11.19
CA PHE A 55 -8.81 8.40 10.56
C PHE A 55 -10.33 8.27 10.54
N PRO A 56 -10.93 7.96 9.37
CA PRO A 56 -12.35 7.66 9.25
C PRO A 56 -12.77 6.45 10.10
N GLU A 57 -14.02 6.44 10.57
CA GLU A 57 -14.55 5.39 11.45
C GLU A 57 -14.65 4.02 10.77
N ASP A 58 -14.93 3.98 9.46
CA ASP A 58 -14.94 2.74 8.67
C ASP A 58 -13.53 2.11 8.57
N VAL A 59 -12.48 2.93 8.45
CA VAL A 59 -11.09 2.47 8.49
C VAL A 59 -10.74 1.92 9.87
N LYS A 60 -11.09 2.63 10.95
CA LYS A 60 -10.85 2.17 12.32
C LYS A 60 -11.56 0.85 12.61
N LYS A 61 -12.82 0.73 12.19
CA LYS A 61 -13.61 -0.50 12.33
C LYS A 61 -12.94 -1.68 11.62
N LYS A 62 -12.47 -1.49 10.38
CA LYS A 62 -11.77 -2.54 9.63
C LYS A 62 -10.44 -2.93 10.29
N ALA A 63 -9.66 -1.94 10.74
CA ALA A 63 -8.40 -2.21 11.45
C ALA A 63 -8.62 -2.98 12.77
N LEU A 64 -9.66 -2.63 13.54
CA LEU A 64 -10.03 -3.34 14.77
C LEU A 64 -10.47 -4.78 14.50
N GLN A 65 -11.25 -5.02 13.44
CA GLN A 65 -11.64 -6.37 13.02
C GLN A 65 -10.39 -7.22 12.75
N ILE A 66 -9.48 -6.71 11.91
CA ILE A 66 -8.21 -7.39 11.58
C ILE A 66 -7.37 -7.68 12.82
N LEU A 67 -7.24 -6.71 13.74
CA LEU A 67 -6.48 -6.88 14.98
C LEU A 67 -7.15 -7.88 15.93
N GLY A 68 -8.49 -7.94 15.96
CA GLY A 68 -9.25 -8.90 16.76
C GLY A 68 -9.07 -10.35 16.28
N ASP A 69 -8.87 -10.55 14.98
CA ASP A 69 -8.56 -11.85 14.39
C ASP A 69 -7.10 -12.28 14.64
N CYS A 70 -6.23 -11.36 15.06
CA CYS A 70 -4.85 -11.62 15.43
C CYS A 70 -4.74 -11.95 16.93
N ARG A 71 -4.26 -13.14 17.28
CA ARG A 71 -4.11 -13.55 18.70
C ARG A 71 -3.14 -12.60 19.43
N GLY A 72 -3.66 -11.86 20.41
CA GLY A 72 -2.89 -10.88 21.18
C GLY A 72 -2.91 -9.45 20.62
N GLY A 73 -3.75 -9.14 19.62
CA GLY A 73 -3.98 -7.77 19.15
C GLY A 73 -2.77 -7.13 18.46
N SER A 74 -1.83 -7.94 17.96
CA SER A 74 -0.63 -7.49 17.28
C SER A 74 -0.47 -8.18 15.94
N ALA A 75 -0.26 -7.39 14.88
CA ALA A 75 0.01 -7.87 13.53
C ALA A 75 1.38 -8.56 13.38
N GLY A 76 2.23 -8.52 14.42
CA GLY A 76 3.59 -9.06 14.41
C GLY A 76 3.76 -10.43 15.09
N ILE A 77 2.71 -11.02 15.68
CA ILE A 77 2.83 -12.34 16.30
C ILE A 77 2.72 -13.41 15.21
N SER A 78 3.87 -14.02 14.93
CA SER A 78 4.02 -15.21 14.09
C SER A 78 3.21 -16.35 14.71
N ASN A 79 1.97 -16.53 14.28
CA ASN A 79 1.41 -17.83 13.88
C ASN A 79 -0.05 -17.71 13.40
N THR A 80 -0.25 -18.28 12.21
CA THR A 80 -1.49 -18.85 11.64
C THR A 80 -2.37 -18.03 10.69
N ARG A 81 -2.35 -16.69 10.58
CA ARG A 81 -3.22 -16.02 9.57
C ARG A 81 -2.67 -14.75 8.90
N VAL A 82 -1.36 -14.68 8.59
CA VAL A 82 -0.83 -13.61 7.70
C VAL A 82 -1.56 -13.60 6.34
N ASN A 83 -2.04 -14.76 5.88
CA ASN A 83 -2.86 -14.84 4.67
C ASN A 83 -4.22 -14.11 4.80
N ALA A 84 -4.84 -14.05 5.99
CA ALA A 84 -6.10 -13.32 6.16
C ALA A 84 -5.86 -11.80 6.12
N PHE A 85 -4.75 -11.31 6.68
CA PHE A 85 -4.36 -9.90 6.56
C PHE A 85 -4.18 -9.49 5.09
N LEU A 86 -3.53 -10.33 4.28
CA LEU A 86 -3.35 -10.03 2.85
C LEU A 86 -4.66 -10.18 2.06
N ILE A 87 -5.48 -11.20 2.32
CA ILE A 87 -6.75 -11.39 1.60
C ILE A 87 -7.73 -10.25 1.94
N GLU A 88 -7.92 -9.92 3.22
CA GLU A 88 -8.90 -8.90 3.64
C GLU A 88 -8.52 -7.45 3.33
N VAL A 89 -7.24 -7.19 3.06
CA VAL A 89 -6.75 -5.86 2.69
C VAL A 89 -6.77 -5.65 1.18
N PHE A 90 -6.79 -6.73 0.38
CA PHE A 90 -6.72 -6.68 -1.08
C PHE A 90 -7.98 -7.19 -1.83
N GLU A 91 -8.99 -7.74 -1.12
CA GLU A 91 -10.37 -7.95 -1.62
C GLU A 91 -11.32 -6.83 -1.16
#